data_AF-H6MWJ1-F1
#
_entry.id   AF-H6MWJ1-F1
#
_cell.length_a   1.000
_cell.length_b   1.000
_cell.length_c   1.000
_cell.angle_alpha   90.00
_cell.angle_beta   90.00
_cell.angle_gamma   90.00
#
_symmetry.space_group_name_H-M   'P 1'
#
loop_
_entity.id
_entity.type
_entity.pdbx_description
1 polymer ?
#
loop_
_entity_poly.entity_id
_entity_poly.type
_entity_poly.pdbx_seq_one_letter_code
_entity_poly.pdbx_strand_id
1 'polypeptide(L)'
;MRNLRQFARFGIVGASGVVVNMLVAVLMNKAHGGTANAFNVIWHIPGSAYNVRFTVLVWIVGFLVANFVNFQLNRSWTFKSSRHATWWSEFWPFLAVGSVAAIVGLFLKVGFTNPTSPLYLSSSFFHEAAGLHSREYWAQIITIVITMPINFIVNKLWTFRAVRSPAEPAPVDAGTPV
;
A
#
# COMPACT_ATOMS: atom_id res chain seq x y z
N MET A 1 -16.60 -21.18 -5.61
CA MET A 1 -15.34 -21.70 -5.00
C MET A 1 -14.05 -21.03 -5.51
N ARG A 2 -13.94 -20.63 -6.80
CA ARG A 2 -12.74 -19.97 -7.36
C ARG A 2 -12.39 -18.61 -6.72
N ASN A 3 -13.41 -17.80 -6.39
CA ASN A 3 -13.25 -16.46 -5.79
C ASN A 3 -12.75 -16.51 -4.34
N LEU A 4 -13.21 -17.47 -3.54
CA LEU A 4 -12.82 -17.63 -2.13
C LEU A 4 -11.35 -18.02 -1.99
N ARG A 5 -10.87 -18.89 -2.88
CA ARG A 5 -9.47 -19.32 -2.92
C ARG A 5 -8.53 -18.22 -3.43
N GLN A 6 -8.99 -17.35 -4.35
CA GLN A 6 -8.26 -16.15 -4.76
C GLN A 6 -8.20 -15.12 -3.62
N PHE A 7 -9.31 -14.92 -2.90
CA PHE A 7 -9.35 -14.05 -1.72
C PHE A 7 -8.44 -14.55 -0.59
N ALA A 8 -8.42 -15.84 -0.30
CA ALA A 8 -7.54 -16.41 0.73
C ALA A 8 -6.04 -16.24 0.39
N ARG A 9 -5.65 -16.47 -0.88
CA ARG A 9 -4.26 -16.23 -1.32
C ARG A 9 -3.89 -14.74 -1.29
N PHE A 10 -4.81 -13.87 -1.70
CA PHE A 10 -4.64 -12.43 -1.57
C PHE A 10 -4.51 -12.00 -0.10
N GLY A 11 -5.29 -12.60 0.81
CA GLY A 11 -5.20 -12.36 2.24
C GLY A 11 -3.87 -12.80 2.86
N ILE A 12 -3.33 -13.95 2.46
CA ILE A 12 -2.03 -14.45 2.95
C ILE A 12 -0.88 -13.56 2.45
N VAL A 13 -0.87 -13.18 1.17
CA VAL A 13 0.15 -12.27 0.64
C VAL A 13 -0.03 -10.87 1.25
N GLY A 14 -1.26 -10.39 1.39
CA GLY A 14 -1.58 -9.14 2.07
C GLY A 14 -1.06 -9.11 3.50
N ALA A 15 -1.26 -10.19 4.26
CA ALA A 15 -0.74 -10.35 5.61
C ALA A 15 0.79 -10.30 5.66
N SER A 16 1.48 -10.91 4.70
CA SER A 16 2.95 -10.83 4.60
C SER A 16 3.43 -9.39 4.39
N GLY A 17 2.73 -8.62 3.56
CA GLY A 17 2.99 -7.20 3.36
C GLY A 17 2.80 -6.38 4.64
N VAL A 18 1.79 -6.69 5.45
CA VAL A 18 1.57 -6.03 6.76
C VAL A 18 2.76 -6.28 7.68
N VAL A 19 3.21 -7.54 7.80
CA VAL A 19 4.34 -7.90 8.65
C VAL A 19 5.60 -7.17 8.20
N VAL A 20 5.91 -7.20 6.91
CA VAL A 20 7.09 -6.49 6.36
C VAL A 20 7.00 -4.99 6.62
N ASN A 21 5.83 -4.38 6.39
CA ASN A 21 5.62 -2.96 6.64
C ASN A 21 5.88 -2.61 8.12
N MET A 22 5.33 -3.40 9.04
CA MET A 22 5.50 -3.19 10.47
C MET A 22 6.96 -3.40 10.90
N LEU A 23 7.66 -4.40 10.35
CA LEU A 23 9.07 -4.60 10.62
C LEU A 23 9.90 -3.37 10.21
N VAL A 24 9.64 -2.82 9.03
CA VAL A 24 10.30 -1.58 8.57
C VAL A 24 10.00 -0.43 9.52
N ALA A 25 8.73 -0.27 9.93
CA ALA A 25 8.35 0.79 10.86
C ALA A 25 9.06 0.68 12.21
N VAL A 26 9.16 -0.52 12.77
CA VAL A 26 9.87 -0.79 14.03
C VAL A 26 11.36 -0.50 13.89
N LEU A 27 12.00 -0.98 12.81
CA LEU A 27 13.43 -0.77 12.59
C LEU A 27 13.77 0.71 12.41
N MET A 28 12.98 1.44 11.62
CA MET A 28 13.20 2.87 11.39
C MET A 28 13.00 3.70 12.66
N ASN A 29 11.92 3.45 13.41
CA ASN A 29 11.71 4.15 14.67
C ASN A 29 12.79 3.82 15.68
N LYS A 30 13.21 2.56 15.80
CA LYS A 30 14.31 2.17 16.68
C LYS A 30 15.63 2.84 16.29
N ALA A 31 15.94 2.91 14.99
CA ALA A 31 17.13 3.62 14.49
C ALA A 31 17.07 5.14 14.72
N HIS A 32 15.87 5.71 14.83
CA HIS A 32 15.64 7.13 15.11
C HIS A 32 15.45 7.44 16.61
N GLY A 33 15.89 6.55 17.50
CA GLY A 33 15.82 6.77 18.96
C GLY A 33 14.48 6.38 19.61
N GLY A 34 13.66 5.60 18.91
CA GLY A 34 12.36 5.12 19.39
C GLY A 34 11.19 5.98 18.91
N THR A 35 9.99 5.52 19.23
CA THR A 35 8.75 6.12 18.71
C THR A 35 8.43 7.49 19.33
N ALA A 36 9.09 7.85 20.44
CA ALA A 36 9.05 9.21 20.98
C ALA A 36 9.50 10.27 19.96
N ASN A 37 10.38 9.91 19.03
CA ASN A 37 10.87 10.78 17.96
C ASN A 37 10.06 10.65 16.66
N ALA A 38 9.02 9.80 16.62
CA ALA A 38 8.24 9.55 15.41
C ALA A 38 7.61 10.82 14.82
N PHE A 39 7.33 11.82 15.66
CA PHE A 39 6.69 13.06 15.24
C PHE A 39 7.67 14.22 15.04
N ASN A 40 8.98 13.99 15.15
CA ASN A 40 9.97 15.03 14.89
C ASN A 40 9.86 15.53 13.45
N VAL A 41 10.00 16.85 13.28
CA VAL A 41 10.06 17.46 11.95
C VAL A 41 11.40 17.13 11.33
N ILE A 42 11.37 16.57 10.12
CA ILE A 42 12.57 16.23 9.35
C ILE A 42 12.76 17.16 8.14
N TRP A 43 11.69 17.82 7.69
CA TRP A 43 11.75 18.76 6.57
C TRP A 43 10.64 19.80 6.67
N HIS A 44 10.98 21.06 6.41
CA HIS A 44 10.03 22.17 6.32
C HIS A 44 9.61 22.38 4.87
N ILE A 45 8.31 22.53 4.59
CA ILE A 45 7.83 22.76 3.22
C ILE A 45 7.95 24.26 2.90
N PRO A 46 8.84 24.69 1.98
CA PRO A 46 9.07 26.10 1.69
C PRO A 46 7.78 26.81 1.27
N GLY A 47 7.54 28.01 1.81
CA GLY A 47 6.35 28.81 1.51
C GLY A 47 5.05 28.31 2.16
N SER A 48 5.12 27.42 3.15
CA SER A 48 3.93 26.95 3.88
C SER A 48 4.20 26.80 5.39
N ALA A 49 3.12 26.70 6.18
CA ALA A 49 3.20 26.36 7.61
C ALA A 49 3.34 24.84 7.88
N TYR A 50 3.35 24.02 6.83
CA TYR A 50 3.34 22.57 6.93
C TYR A 50 4.75 21.98 6.96
N ASN A 51 4.89 20.87 7.68
CA ASN A 51 6.16 20.20 7.91
C ASN A 51 6.02 18.70 7.66
N VAL A 52 7.05 18.10 7.08
CA VAL A 52 7.17 16.65 6.97
C VAL A 52 7.77 16.12 8.26
N ARG A 53 7.04 15.21 8.91
CA ARG A 53 7.46 14.54 10.15
C ARG A 53 8.02 13.15 9.84
N PHE A 54 8.85 12.63 10.74
CA PHE A 54 9.49 11.32 10.56
C PHE A 54 8.50 10.18 10.31
N THR A 55 7.33 10.22 10.96
CA THR A 55 6.21 9.27 10.75
C THR A 55 5.76 9.16 9.29
N VAL A 56 5.85 10.25 8.51
CA VAL A 56 5.52 10.26 7.08
C VAL A 56 6.57 9.49 6.30
N LEU A 57 7.86 9.68 6.62
CA LEU A 57 8.95 8.94 6.01
C LEU A 57 8.83 7.44 6.30
N VAL A 58 8.54 7.08 7.56
CA VAL A 58 8.29 5.68 7.96
C VAL A 58 7.15 5.05 7.16
N TRP A 59 6.05 5.79 6.97
CA TRP A 59 4.92 5.33 6.16
C TRP A 59 5.33 5.04 4.71
N ILE A 60 6.03 5.98 4.06
CA ILE A 60 6.46 5.87 2.66
C ILE A 60 7.42 4.68 2.48
N VAL A 61 8.45 4.59 3.32
CA VAL A 61 9.47 3.53 3.20
C VAL A 61 8.84 2.16 3.52
N GLY A 62 8.02 2.07 4.57
CA GLY A 62 7.28 0.85 4.90
C GLY A 62 6.38 0.39 3.75
N PHE A 63 5.69 1.33 3.09
CA PHE A 63 4.90 1.04 1.90
C PHE A 63 5.77 0.49 0.76
N LEU A 64 6.86 1.18 0.39
CA LEU A 64 7.70 0.80 -0.75
C LEU A 64 8.30 -0.61 -0.57
N VAL A 65 8.84 -0.90 0.61
CA VAL A 65 9.42 -2.21 0.91
C VAL A 65 8.36 -3.30 0.91
N ALA A 66 7.21 -3.07 1.55
CA ALA A 66 6.12 -4.04 1.54
C ALA A 66 5.53 -4.26 0.14
N ASN A 67 5.41 -3.19 -0.66
CA ASN A 67 4.94 -3.27 -2.04
C ASN A 67 5.90 -4.11 -2.90
N PHE A 68 7.21 -3.87 -2.78
CA PHE A 68 8.22 -4.65 -3.47
C PHE A 68 8.18 -6.13 -3.10
N VAL A 69 8.13 -6.45 -1.79
CA VAL A 69 8.03 -7.85 -1.34
C VAL A 69 6.73 -8.50 -1.81
N ASN A 70 5.60 -7.80 -1.70
CA ASN A 70 4.32 -8.29 -2.20
C ASN A 70 4.34 -8.55 -3.71
N PHE A 71 4.96 -7.67 -4.49
CA PHE A 71 5.12 -7.86 -5.93
C PHE A 71 5.93 -9.14 -6.23
N GLN A 72 7.08 -9.28 -5.58
CA GLN A 72 7.97 -10.42 -5.78
C GLN A 72 7.32 -11.73 -5.36
N LEU A 73 6.56 -11.75 -4.26
CA LEU A 73 5.79 -12.93 -3.83
C LEU A 73 4.66 -13.26 -4.82
N ASN A 74 3.92 -12.25 -5.29
CA ASN A 74 2.86 -12.46 -6.28
C ASN A 74 3.42 -13.02 -7.60
N ARG A 75 4.55 -12.51 -8.07
CA ARG A 75 5.20 -12.94 -9.32
C ARG A 75 5.80 -14.35 -9.21
N SER A 76 6.51 -14.64 -8.11
CA SER A 76 7.26 -15.90 -7.94
C SER A 76 6.39 -17.08 -7.49
N TRP A 77 5.39 -16.83 -6.64
CA TRP A 77 4.59 -17.88 -6.03
C TRP A 77 3.14 -17.92 -6.54
N THR A 78 2.41 -16.79 -6.51
CA THR A 78 0.97 -16.77 -6.79
C THR A 78 0.65 -16.98 -8.27
N PHE A 79 1.40 -16.32 -9.16
CA PHE A 79 1.07 -16.27 -10.60
C PHE A 79 2.07 -16.95 -11.51
N LYS A 80 3.25 -17.39 -11.02
CA LYS A 80 4.33 -18.01 -11.81
C LYS A 80 4.35 -17.45 -13.25
N SER A 81 4.66 -16.15 -13.37
CA SER A 81 4.41 -15.35 -14.59
C SER A 81 4.78 -16.14 -15.85
N SER A 82 3.82 -16.24 -16.77
CA SER A 82 4.01 -16.85 -18.07
C SER A 82 5.11 -16.10 -18.82
N ARG A 83 5.93 -16.84 -19.57
CA ARG A 83 7.22 -16.46 -20.18
C ARG A 83 7.29 -15.14 -21.01
N HIS A 84 6.23 -14.34 -21.11
CA HIS A 84 6.11 -13.21 -22.05
C HIS A 84 6.22 -11.82 -21.41
N ALA A 85 5.96 -11.63 -20.11
CA ALA A 85 5.99 -10.29 -19.49
C ALA A 85 7.26 -10.05 -18.64
N THR A 86 7.92 -8.91 -18.88
CA THR A 86 9.13 -8.50 -18.13
C THR A 86 8.79 -8.10 -16.69
N TRP A 87 9.78 -8.16 -15.80
CA TRP A 87 9.61 -7.76 -14.39
C TRP A 87 9.17 -6.29 -14.27
N TRP A 88 9.81 -5.39 -15.02
CA TRP A 88 9.52 -3.94 -14.99
C TRP A 88 8.14 -3.59 -15.53
N SER A 89 7.67 -4.27 -16.58
CA SER A 89 6.34 -4.02 -17.14
C SER A 89 5.20 -4.39 -16.19
N GLU A 90 5.44 -5.32 -15.25
CA GLU A 90 4.45 -5.66 -14.22
C GLU A 90 4.62 -4.84 -12.94
N PHE A 91 5.86 -4.46 -12.59
CA PHE A 91 6.16 -3.74 -11.34
C PHE A 91 5.57 -2.32 -11.32
N TRP A 92 5.73 -1.54 -12.39
CA TRP A 92 5.26 -0.15 -12.41
C TRP A 92 3.73 -0.01 -12.26
N PRO A 93 2.90 -0.80 -12.97
CA PRO A 93 1.46 -0.81 -12.72
C PRO A 93 1.11 -1.24 -11.29
N PHE A 94 1.78 -2.27 -10.75
CA PHE A 94 1.56 -2.74 -9.38
C PHE A 94 1.87 -1.66 -8.33
N LEU A 95 3.00 -0.97 -8.51
CA LEU A 95 3.40 0.14 -7.65
C LEU A 95 2.44 1.33 -7.78
N ALA A 96 1.99 1.66 -8.99
CA ALA A 96 1.05 2.74 -9.24
C ALA A 96 -0.28 2.51 -8.52
N VAL A 97 -0.83 1.29 -8.58
CA VAL A 97 -2.03 0.93 -7.81
C VAL A 97 -1.78 1.06 -6.32
N GLY A 98 -0.69 0.47 -5.83
CA GLY A 98 -0.31 0.52 -4.42
C GLY A 98 -0.18 1.95 -3.91
N SER A 99 0.33 2.85 -4.73
CA SER A 99 0.59 4.26 -4.39
C SER A 99 -0.71 5.03 -4.12
N VAL A 100 -1.81 4.71 -4.82
CA VAL A 100 -3.12 5.31 -4.55
C VAL A 100 -3.58 5.02 -3.11
N ALA A 101 -3.49 3.76 -2.69
CA ALA A 101 -3.84 3.40 -1.33
C ALA A 101 -2.82 3.94 -0.31
N ALA A 102 -1.54 4.04 -0.68
CA ALA A 102 -0.51 4.65 0.16
C ALA A 102 -0.78 6.13 0.42
N ILE A 103 -1.25 6.88 -0.58
CA ILE A 103 -1.65 8.29 -0.44
C ILE A 103 -2.84 8.40 0.52
N VAL A 104 -3.89 7.59 0.32
CA VAL A 104 -5.03 7.57 1.25
C VAL A 104 -4.57 7.22 2.66
N GLY A 105 -3.68 6.23 2.78
CA GLY A 105 -3.13 5.82 4.07
C GLY A 105 -2.29 6.90 4.74
N LEU A 106 -1.57 7.71 3.98
CA LEU A 106 -0.82 8.84 4.53
C LEU A 106 -1.77 9.82 5.23
N PHE A 107 -2.90 10.18 4.59
CA PHE A 107 -3.90 11.06 5.20
C PHE A 107 -4.52 10.45 6.46
N LEU A 108 -4.84 9.15 6.43
CA LEU A 108 -5.35 8.43 7.60
C LEU A 108 -4.34 8.46 8.74
N LYS A 109 -3.07 8.13 8.47
CA LYS A 109 -2.01 8.11 9.48
C LYS A 109 -1.79 9.50 10.09
N VAL A 110 -1.79 10.55 9.27
CA VAL A 110 -1.70 11.93 9.75
C VAL A 110 -2.93 12.29 10.59
N GLY A 111 -4.13 11.86 10.19
CA GLY A 111 -5.36 12.03 10.99
C GLY A 111 -5.27 11.35 12.36
N PHE A 112 -4.82 10.09 12.40
CA PHE A 112 -4.66 9.33 13.64
C PHE A 112 -3.60 9.93 14.59
N THR A 113 -2.66 10.71 14.07
CA THR A 113 -1.50 11.23 14.81
C THR A 113 -1.56 12.73 15.11
N ASN A 114 -2.48 13.47 14.48
CA ASN A 114 -2.66 14.89 14.73
C ASN A 114 -3.70 15.14 15.85
N PRO A 115 -3.33 15.77 16.98
CA PRO A 115 -4.24 16.02 18.11
C PRO A 115 -5.48 16.85 17.76
N THR A 116 -5.42 17.67 16.71
CA THR A 116 -6.58 18.47 16.27
C THR A 116 -7.51 17.70 15.33
N SER A 117 -7.16 16.46 14.96
CA SER A 117 -7.99 15.65 14.08
C SER A 117 -9.11 14.95 14.85
N PRO A 118 -10.33 14.85 14.28
CA PRO A 118 -11.40 14.04 14.87
C PRO A 118 -11.07 12.55 14.91
N LEU A 119 -10.10 12.09 14.12
CA LEU A 119 -9.65 10.69 14.09
C LEU A 119 -8.50 10.43 15.06
N TYR A 120 -8.06 11.42 15.83
CA TYR A 120 -6.87 11.30 16.68
C TYR A 120 -6.96 10.11 17.63
N LEU A 121 -5.92 9.27 17.63
CA LEU A 121 -5.81 8.18 18.58
C LEU A 121 -5.42 8.74 19.95
N SER A 122 -6.35 8.66 20.91
CA SER A 122 -6.22 9.24 22.25
C SER A 122 -4.89 8.91 22.92
N SER A 123 -4.27 9.90 23.56
CA SER A 123 -3.04 9.76 24.33
C SER A 123 -3.18 9.00 25.63
N SER A 124 -4.41 8.79 26.13
CA SER A 124 -4.64 7.99 27.32
C SER A 124 -4.29 6.51 27.13
N PHE A 125 -4.46 5.99 25.91
CA PHE A 125 -4.24 4.58 25.59
C PHE A 125 -3.11 4.39 24.57
N PHE A 126 -2.96 5.31 23.61
CA PHE A 126 -1.93 5.25 22.58
C PHE A 126 -0.87 6.31 22.88
N HIS A 127 0.26 5.92 23.47
CA HIS A 127 1.34 6.85 23.76
C HIS A 127 2.71 6.21 23.54
N GLU A 128 3.70 7.04 23.24
CA GLU A 128 5.02 6.58 22.81
C GLU A 128 5.81 5.84 23.90
N ALA A 129 5.48 6.08 25.17
CA ALA A 129 6.04 5.31 26.29
C ALA A 129 5.53 3.85 26.36
N ALA A 130 4.52 3.47 25.58
CA ALA A 130 3.95 2.12 25.59
C ALA A 130 4.75 1.11 24.71
N GLY A 131 5.90 1.52 24.16
CA GLY A 131 6.77 0.66 23.36
C GLY A 131 6.08 0.19 22.08
N LEU A 132 5.84 -1.13 21.95
CA LEU A 132 5.14 -1.70 20.79
C LEU A 132 3.66 -1.27 20.69
N HIS A 133 3.08 -0.73 21.77
CA HIS A 133 1.73 -0.17 21.78
C HIS A 133 1.70 1.34 21.48
N SER A 134 2.77 1.89 20.92
CA SER A 134 2.83 3.31 20.59
C SER A 134 1.76 3.77 19.59
N ARG A 135 1.42 5.06 19.63
CA ARG A 135 0.48 5.63 18.65
C ARG A 135 1.03 5.48 17.24
N GLU A 136 2.33 5.68 17.06
CA GLU A 136 3.00 5.51 15.77
C GLU A 136 2.69 4.13 15.15
N TYR A 137 2.84 3.05 15.93
CA TYR A 137 2.61 1.70 15.42
C TYR A 137 1.14 1.37 15.25
N TRP A 138 0.26 1.80 16.17
CA TRP A 138 -1.18 1.55 16.02
C TRP A 138 -1.79 2.35 14.86
N ALA A 139 -1.37 3.60 14.67
CA ALA A 139 -1.75 4.39 13.50
C ALA A 139 -1.29 3.68 12.21
N GLN A 140 -0.07 3.13 12.19
CA GLN A 140 0.43 2.35 11.06
C GLN A 140 -0.47 1.13 10.78
N ILE A 141 -0.77 0.31 11.79
CA ILE A 141 -1.58 -0.91 11.67
C ILE A 141 -2.99 -0.59 11.18
N ILE A 142 -3.68 0.35 11.85
CA ILE A 142 -5.06 0.71 11.51
C ILE A 142 -5.13 1.24 10.07
N THR A 143 -4.16 2.07 9.67
CA THR A 143 -4.07 2.55 8.30
C THR A 143 -3.88 1.41 7.30
N ILE A 144 -3.02 0.42 7.57
CA ILE A 144 -2.83 -0.74 6.68
C ILE A 144 -4.13 -1.55 6.57
N VAL A 145 -4.82 -1.78 7.68
CA VAL A 145 -6.10 -2.52 7.71
C VAL A 145 -7.15 -1.82 6.85
N ILE A 146 -7.24 -0.50 6.91
CA ILE A 146 -8.20 0.29 6.10
C ILE A 146 -7.79 0.34 4.62
N THR A 147 -6.49 0.47 4.33
CA THR A 147 -5.99 0.62 2.96
C THR A 147 -5.89 -0.69 2.18
N MET A 148 -5.81 -1.83 2.87
CA MET A 148 -5.75 -3.14 2.21
C MET A 148 -6.99 -3.45 1.34
N PRO A 149 -8.24 -3.27 1.83
CA PRO A 149 -9.45 -3.37 0.99
C PRO A 149 -9.44 -2.41 -0.21
N ILE A 150 -8.95 -1.18 -0.02
CA ILE A 150 -8.85 -0.18 -1.10
C ILE A 150 -7.93 -0.70 -2.19
N ASN A 151 -6.73 -1.18 -1.81
CA ASN A 151 -5.78 -1.80 -2.72
C ASN A 151 -6.39 -2.96 -3.51
N PHE A 152 -7.17 -3.82 -2.85
CA PHE A 152 -7.87 -4.91 -3.52
C PHE A 152 -8.88 -4.41 -4.56
N ILE A 153 -9.73 -3.45 -4.18
CA ILE A 153 -10.77 -2.89 -5.06
C ILE A 153 -10.14 -2.21 -6.28
N VAL A 154 -9.11 -1.39 -6.08
CA VAL A 154 -8.43 -0.68 -7.19
C VAL A 154 -7.75 -1.68 -8.14
N ASN A 155 -7.01 -2.66 -7.61
CA ASN A 155 -6.40 -3.72 -8.43
C ASN A 155 -7.46 -4.49 -9.21
N LYS A 156 -8.59 -4.80 -8.58
CA LYS A 156 -9.71 -5.52 -9.20
C LYS A 156 -10.34 -4.72 -10.34
N LEU A 157 -10.68 -3.45 -10.10
CA LEU A 157 -11.37 -2.60 -11.08
C LEU A 157 -10.47 -2.26 -12.29
N TRP A 158 -9.17 -2.08 -12.09
CA TRP A 158 -8.24 -1.84 -13.19
C TRP A 158 -7.99 -3.12 -14.00
N THR A 159 -7.65 -4.24 -13.36
CA THR A 159 -7.39 -5.51 -14.07
C THR A 159 -8.59 -5.96 -14.91
N PHE A 160 -9.82 -5.79 -14.41
CA PHE A 160 -11.02 -6.14 -15.17
C PHE A 160 -11.39 -5.15 -16.29
N ARG A 161 -10.95 -3.89 -16.23
CA ARG A 161 -11.08 -2.96 -17.36
C ARG A 161 -10.05 -3.24 -18.46
N ALA A 162 -8.83 -3.64 -18.10
CA ALA A 162 -7.75 -3.91 -19.05
C ALA A 162 -7.96 -5.19 -19.89
N VAL A 163 -8.73 -6.16 -19.40
CA VAL A 163 -9.01 -7.43 -20.11
C VAL A 163 -10.21 -7.32 -21.07
N ARG A 164 -10.90 -6.16 -21.14
CA ARG A 164 -12.14 -5.97 -21.94
C ARG A 164 -11.99 -5.27 -23.29
N SER A 165 -10.79 -5.21 -23.89
CA SER A 165 -10.64 -4.84 -25.30
C SER A 165 -9.45 -5.59 -25.89
N PRO A 166 -9.67 -6.40 -26.93
CA PRO A 166 -9.83 -5.89 -28.29
C PRO A 166 -11.25 -6.15 -28.84
N ALA A 167 -11.82 -5.14 -29.49
CA ALA A 167 -12.95 -5.35 -30.39
C ALA A 167 -12.52 -6.35 -31.48
N GLU A 168 -13.31 -7.40 -31.65
CA GLU A 168 -13.16 -8.38 -32.71
C GLU A 168 -13.22 -7.66 -34.07
N PRO A 169 -12.26 -7.85 -34.99
CA PRO A 169 -12.33 -7.25 -36.31
C PRO A 169 -13.61 -7.75 -37.00
N ALA A 170 -14.41 -6.82 -37.52
CA ALA A 170 -15.62 -7.14 -38.27
C ALA A 170 -15.32 -8.13 -39.41
N PRO A 171 -16.23 -9.07 -39.74
CA PRO A 171 -16.02 -10.01 -40.83
C PRO A 171 -15.80 -9.23 -42.14
N VAL A 172 -14.69 -9.51 -42.82
CA VAL A 172 -14.45 -9.01 -44.18
C VAL A 172 -15.41 -9.76 -45.09
N ASP A 173 -16.41 -9.06 -45.61
CA ASP A 173 -17.37 -9.57 -46.58
C ASP A 173 -16.61 -9.89 -47.87
N ALA A 174 -16.33 -11.17 -48.09
CA ALA A 174 -15.66 -11.64 -49.30
C ALA A 174 -16.67 -11.60 -50.44
N GLY A 175 -16.65 -10.49 -51.20
CA GLY A 175 -17.43 -10.33 -52.41
C GLY A 175 -17.25 -11.52 -53.36
N THR A 176 -18.37 -12.07 -53.79
CA THR A 176 -18.48 -13.11 -54.82
C THR A 176 -17.92 -12.61 -56.16
N PRO A 177 -17.04 -13.37 -56.84
CA PRO A 177 -16.71 -13.10 -58.24
C PRO A 177 -17.88 -13.51 -59.15
N VAL A 178 -18.13 -12.67 -60.16
CA VAL A 178 -19.04 -12.87 -61.32
C VAL A 178 -18.71 -14.09 -62.16
#